data_AF-A0AAW5RF25-F1
#
_entry.id   AF-A0AAW5RF25-F1
#
_cell.length_a   1.000
_cell.length_b   1.000
_cell.length_c   1.000
_cell.angle_alpha   90.00
_cell.angle_beta   90.00
_cell.angle_gamma   90.00
#
_symmetry.space_group_name_H-M   'P 1'
#
loop_
_entity.id
_entity.type
_entity.pdbx_description
1 polymer ?
#
loop_
_entity_poly.entity_id
_entity_poly.type
_entity_poly.pdbx_seq_one_letter_code
_entity_poly.pdbx_strand_id
1 'polypeptide(L)'
;MSKRINFFISHLIISFFVALITIGCVFFIWYPSPLTKAVGVTHIFLMMLMIDVIIGPLLGLLVYKEGKKTLKMDIGIIILIQIIALNYGLYSIAQGRPVWLAYYVDRFQLIRNNEIVDKNIGEALPQYQNPSWFKPQYVGVEFAQDKQIRNDDMFAEVLGGISVAQKPERYVPLDKVKNQIQKRAQSLETLNKFNDKISVQKTLSQYPQATAFIPLKANSIDMTVLVNKEKGEVVKIVDLRPWN
;
A
#
# COMPACT_ATOMS: atom_id res chain seq x y z
N MET A 1 -5.76 23.45 -37.74
CA MET A 1 -5.90 23.73 -36.29
C MET A 1 -5.01 24.90 -35.91
N SER A 2 -5.41 25.72 -34.92
CA SER A 2 -4.55 26.79 -34.41
C SER A 2 -3.37 26.22 -33.62
N LYS A 3 -2.22 26.91 -33.60
CA LYS A 3 -1.04 26.50 -32.82
C LYS A 3 -1.35 26.27 -31.34
N ARG A 4 -2.29 27.06 -30.81
CA ARG A 4 -2.87 26.94 -29.47
C ARG A 4 -3.52 25.59 -29.22
N ILE A 5 -4.38 25.13 -30.13
CA ILE A 5 -5.07 23.83 -30.02
C ILE A 5 -4.07 22.68 -30.19
N ASN A 6 -3.13 22.80 -31.13
CA ASN A 6 -2.09 21.79 -31.32
C ASN A 6 -1.25 21.61 -30.05
N PHE A 7 -0.84 22.71 -29.40
CA PHE A 7 -0.12 22.65 -28.12
C PHE A 7 -0.94 21.94 -27.04
N PHE A 8 -2.21 22.34 -26.88
CA PHE A 8 -3.12 21.73 -25.90
C PHE A 8 -3.25 20.21 -26.09
N ILE A 9 -3.50 19.75 -27.32
CA ILE A 9 -3.66 18.33 -27.61
C ILE A 9 -2.36 17.57 -27.34
N SER A 10 -1.21 18.10 -27.77
CA SER A 10 0.09 17.47 -27.51
C SER A 10 0.38 17.38 -26.01
N HIS A 11 0.14 18.45 -25.25
CA HIS A 11 0.33 18.46 -23.79
C HIS A 11 -0.60 17.44 -23.12
N LEU A 12 -1.89 17.43 -23.49
CA LEU A 12 -2.87 16.49 -22.96
C LEU A 12 -2.46 15.03 -23.22
N ILE A 13 -2.02 14.70 -24.43
CA ILE A 13 -1.55 13.36 -24.79
C ILE A 13 -0.33 12.97 -23.94
N ILE A 14 0.65 13.85 -23.81
CA ILE A 14 1.85 13.59 -22.99
C ILE A 14 1.47 13.38 -21.53
N SER A 15 0.65 14.26 -20.95
CA SER A 15 0.19 14.12 -19.56
C SER A 15 -0.59 12.82 -19.35
N PHE A 16 -1.41 12.41 -20.33
CA PHE A 16 -2.13 11.14 -20.28
C PHE A 16 -1.18 9.93 -20.30
N PHE A 17 -0.17 9.93 -21.16
CA PHE A 17 0.85 8.86 -21.18
C PHE A 17 1.61 8.77 -19.86
N VAL A 18 2.02 9.91 -19.30
CA VAL A 18 2.67 9.97 -17.99
C VAL A 18 1.75 9.41 -16.89
N ALA A 19 0.46 9.77 -16.91
CA ALA A 19 -0.51 9.25 -15.96
C ALA A 19 -0.67 7.72 -16.08
N LEU A 20 -0.73 7.16 -17.30
CA LEU A 20 -0.82 5.71 -17.51
C LEU A 20 0.39 4.95 -16.95
N ILE A 21 1.61 5.44 -17.20
CA ILE A 21 2.83 4.86 -16.64
C ILE A 21 2.76 4.88 -15.11
N THR A 22 2.37 6.02 -14.55
CA THR A 22 2.26 6.22 -13.10
C THR A 22 1.23 5.29 -12.47
N ILE A 23 0.04 5.14 -13.09
CA ILE A 23 -1.00 4.19 -12.69
C ILE A 23 -0.45 2.75 -12.69
N GLY A 24 0.28 2.38 -13.73
CA GLY A 24 0.92 1.08 -13.85
C GLY A 24 1.89 0.79 -12.69
N CYS A 25 2.80 1.72 -12.41
CA CYS A 25 3.73 1.60 -11.30
C CYS A 25 3.01 1.48 -9.95
N VAL A 26 2.07 2.38 -9.67
CA VAL A 26 1.40 2.45 -8.37
C VAL A 26 0.56 1.19 -8.09
N PHE A 27 -0.26 0.73 -9.04
CA PHE A 27 -1.20 -0.37 -8.78
C PHE A 27 -0.65 -1.78 -9.03
N PHE A 28 0.42 -1.95 -9.80
CA PHE A 28 1.04 -3.27 -10.00
C PHE A 28 2.28 -3.52 -9.15
N ILE A 29 3.00 -2.45 -8.77
CA ILE A 29 4.25 -2.57 -8.01
C ILE A 29 4.01 -2.25 -6.55
N TRP A 30 3.59 -1.01 -6.23
CA TRP A 30 3.52 -0.53 -4.84
C TRP A 30 2.27 -0.99 -4.10
N TYR A 31 1.11 -1.02 -4.77
CA TYR A 31 -0.17 -1.37 -4.16
C TYR A 31 -0.85 -2.47 -4.97
N PRO A 32 -0.32 -3.71 -4.97
CA PRO A 32 -0.99 -4.81 -5.65
C PRO A 32 -2.37 -5.07 -5.05
N SER A 33 -3.39 -5.26 -5.89
CA SER A 33 -4.75 -5.61 -5.43
C SER A 33 -4.71 -6.87 -4.54
N PRO A 34 -5.42 -6.89 -3.39
CA PRO A 34 -6.42 -5.91 -2.92
C PRO A 34 -5.87 -4.79 -2.00
N LEU A 35 -4.54 -4.63 -1.89
CA LEU A 35 -3.93 -3.69 -0.94
C LEU A 35 -4.22 -2.22 -1.25
N THR A 36 -4.57 -1.87 -2.49
CA THR A 36 -5.08 -0.53 -2.84
C THR A 36 -6.28 -0.12 -2.00
N LYS A 37 -7.22 -1.06 -1.78
CA LYS A 37 -8.40 -0.86 -0.94
C LYS A 37 -8.07 -0.94 0.53
N ALA A 38 -7.16 -1.85 0.91
CA ALA A 38 -6.74 -2.02 2.30
C ALA A 38 -6.13 -0.73 2.88
N VAL A 39 -5.35 -0.02 2.05
CA VAL A 39 -4.74 1.27 2.40
C VAL A 39 -5.67 2.46 2.10
N GLY A 40 -6.58 2.33 1.12
CA GLY A 40 -7.49 3.42 0.72
C GLY A 40 -6.86 4.47 -0.20
N VAL A 41 -5.77 4.13 -0.91
CA VAL A 41 -4.96 5.08 -1.68
C VAL A 41 -5.63 5.55 -2.99
N THR A 42 -6.54 4.74 -3.55
CA THR A 42 -7.04 4.89 -4.93
C THR A 42 -7.61 6.27 -5.23
N HIS A 43 -8.50 6.78 -4.37
CA HIS A 43 -9.21 8.03 -4.66
C HIS A 43 -8.26 9.24 -4.62
N ILE A 44 -7.39 9.29 -3.62
CA ILE A 44 -6.39 10.36 -3.45
C ILE A 44 -5.45 10.40 -4.65
N PHE A 45 -4.96 9.23 -5.08
CA PHE A 45 -4.07 9.11 -6.21
C PHE A 45 -4.73 9.50 -7.54
N LEU A 46 -5.97 9.07 -7.80
CA LEU A 46 -6.68 9.44 -9.03
C LEU A 46 -7.02 10.93 -9.08
N MET A 47 -7.39 11.53 -7.95
CA MET A 47 -7.63 12.98 -7.87
C MET A 47 -6.37 13.78 -8.21
N MET A 48 -5.22 13.40 -7.65
CA MET A 48 -3.92 13.99 -7.96
C MET A 48 -3.58 13.89 -9.46
N LEU A 49 -3.74 12.70 -10.06
CA LEU A 49 -3.49 12.53 -11.49
C LEU A 49 -4.45 13.34 -12.37
N MET A 50 -5.72 13.43 -11.98
CA MET A 50 -6.72 14.21 -12.72
C MET A 50 -6.33 15.68 -12.78
N ILE A 51 -5.82 16.23 -11.69
CA ILE A 51 -5.32 17.61 -11.63
C ILE A 51 -4.22 17.82 -12.66
N ASP A 52 -3.23 16.92 -12.72
CA ASP A 52 -2.13 17.05 -13.68
C ASP A 52 -2.59 16.87 -15.13
N VAL A 53 -3.42 15.86 -15.41
CA VAL A 53 -3.87 15.56 -16.77
C VAL A 53 -4.80 16.64 -17.33
N ILE A 54 -5.59 17.30 -16.48
CA ILE A 54 -6.61 18.26 -16.93
C ILE A 54 -6.14 19.71 -16.74
N ILE A 55 -5.76 20.09 -15.52
CA ILE A 55 -5.53 21.50 -15.17
C ILE A 55 -4.28 22.04 -15.90
N GLY A 56 -3.20 21.27 -15.98
CA GLY A 56 -1.98 21.68 -16.68
C GLY A 56 -2.24 22.05 -18.15
N PRO A 57 -2.77 21.14 -18.98
CA PRO A 57 -3.12 21.44 -20.37
C PRO A 57 -4.14 22.57 -20.52
N LEU A 58 -5.15 22.66 -19.64
CA LEU A 58 -6.13 23.76 -19.70
C LEU A 58 -5.49 25.12 -19.41
N LEU A 59 -4.61 25.22 -18.42
CA LEU A 59 -3.85 26.45 -18.15
C LEU A 59 -2.94 26.80 -19.34
N GLY A 60 -2.27 25.80 -19.89
CA GLY A 60 -1.49 25.95 -21.11
C GLY A 60 -2.32 26.50 -22.27
N LEU A 61 -3.53 25.95 -22.48
CA LEU A 61 -4.48 26.42 -23.48
C LEU A 61 -4.90 27.87 -23.20
N LEU A 62 -5.21 28.25 -21.95
CA LEU A 62 -5.64 29.61 -21.60
C LEU A 62 -4.54 30.65 -21.84
N VAL A 63 -3.30 30.33 -21.51
CA VAL A 63 -2.18 31.27 -21.59
C VAL A 63 -1.57 31.35 -23.00
N TYR A 64 -1.78 30.34 -23.83
CA TYR A 64 -1.20 30.28 -25.17
C TYR A 64 -1.74 31.39 -26.09
N LYS A 65 -0.89 32.37 -26.39
CA LYS A 65 -1.15 33.45 -27.34
C LYS A 65 0.05 33.64 -28.27
N GLU A 66 -0.18 33.45 -29.57
CA GLU A 66 0.86 33.64 -30.59
C GLU A 66 1.40 35.08 -30.58
N GLY A 67 2.73 35.24 -30.70
CA GLY A 67 3.40 36.54 -30.63
C GLY A 67 3.61 37.10 -29.22
N LYS A 68 3.12 36.44 -28.16
CA LYS A 68 3.37 36.87 -26.77
C LYS A 68 4.83 36.61 -26.40
N LYS A 69 5.60 37.67 -26.08
CA LYS A 69 7.03 37.58 -25.72
C LYS A 69 7.30 36.65 -24.54
N THR A 70 6.41 36.62 -23.55
CA THR A 70 6.54 35.78 -22.35
C THR A 70 6.03 34.35 -22.53
N LEU A 71 5.48 33.99 -23.70
CA LEU A 71 4.78 32.70 -23.89
C LEU A 71 5.61 31.48 -23.47
N LYS A 72 6.89 31.46 -23.84
CA LYS A 72 7.80 30.36 -23.50
C LYS A 72 8.03 30.25 -21.98
N MET A 73 8.16 31.39 -21.31
CA MET A 73 8.32 31.46 -19.86
C MET A 73 7.04 31.00 -19.16
N ASP A 74 5.87 31.49 -19.60
CA ASP A 74 4.60 31.14 -18.98
C ASP A 74 4.29 29.64 -19.10
N ILE A 75 4.48 29.06 -20.29
CA ILE A 75 4.34 27.62 -20.52
C ILE A 75 5.37 26.83 -19.70
N GLY A 76 6.63 27.30 -19.66
CA GLY A 76 7.70 26.67 -18.89
C GLY A 76 7.37 26.59 -17.40
N ILE A 77 6.82 27.67 -16.83
CA ILE A 77 6.37 27.71 -15.44
C ILE A 77 5.22 26.73 -15.20
N ILE A 78 4.23 26.68 -16.09
CA ILE A 78 3.10 25.73 -15.97
C ILE A 78 3.60 24.29 -15.96
N ILE A 79 4.46 23.92 -16.92
CA ILE A 79 5.03 22.57 -17.01
C ILE A 79 5.90 22.26 -15.79
N LEU A 80 6.71 23.21 -15.32
CA LEU A 80 7.56 23.04 -14.15
C LEU A 80 6.73 22.77 -12.89
N ILE A 81 5.69 23.57 -12.64
CA ILE A 81 4.79 23.37 -11.50
C ILE A 81 4.11 22.01 -11.59
N GLN A 82 3.66 21.60 -12.78
CA GLN A 82 3.05 20.29 -12.99
C GLN A 82 4.01 19.14 -12.70
N ILE A 83 5.28 19.23 -13.15
CA ILE A 83 6.30 18.23 -12.84
C ILE A 83 6.55 18.16 -11.32
N ILE A 84 6.66 19.30 -10.64
CA ILE A 84 6.86 19.35 -9.19
C ILE A 84 5.67 18.73 -8.46
N ALA A 85 4.44 19.07 -8.85
CA ALA A 85 3.22 18.54 -8.25
C ALA A 85 3.13 17.01 -8.42
N LEU A 86 3.38 16.50 -9.62
CA LEU A 86 3.38 15.07 -9.89
C LEU A 86 4.44 14.33 -9.07
N ASN A 87 5.67 14.85 -9.00
CA ASN A 87 6.76 14.23 -8.23
C ASN A 87 6.49 14.23 -6.73
N TYR A 88 6.00 15.35 -6.19
CA TYR A 88 5.60 15.44 -4.78
C TYR A 88 4.49 14.44 -4.45
N GLY A 89 3.47 14.40 -5.30
CA GLY A 89 2.38 13.45 -5.18
C GLY A 89 2.85 12.00 -5.22
N LEU A 90 3.72 11.65 -6.18
CA LEU A 90 4.32 10.32 -6.27
C LEU A 90 5.17 9.97 -5.06
N TYR A 91 5.94 10.92 -4.53
CA TYR A 91 6.71 10.74 -3.31
C TYR A 91 5.80 10.43 -2.12
N SER A 92 4.71 11.19 -1.93
CA SER A 92 3.73 10.92 -0.86
C SER A 92 3.08 9.54 -1.00
N ILE A 93 2.74 9.13 -2.22
CA ILE A 93 2.20 7.79 -2.50
C ILE A 93 3.25 6.69 -2.25
N ALA A 94 4.51 6.95 -2.56
CA ALA A 94 5.60 6.02 -2.26
C ALA A 94 5.82 5.84 -0.76
N GLN A 95 5.70 6.91 0.03
CA GLN A 95 5.80 6.86 1.50
C GLN A 95 4.64 6.09 2.15
N GLY A 96 3.44 6.16 1.56
CA GLY A 96 2.27 5.42 2.05
C GLY A 96 2.21 3.95 1.60
N ARG A 97 3.18 3.45 0.83
CA ARG A 97 3.07 2.12 0.23
C ARG A 97 3.18 1.01 1.27
N PRO A 98 2.41 -0.09 1.13
CA PRO A 98 2.60 -1.27 1.96
C PRO A 98 3.98 -1.87 1.72
N VAL A 99 4.71 -2.12 2.80
CA VAL A 99 6.08 -2.67 2.77
C VAL A 99 6.17 -4.02 3.48
N TRP A 100 5.42 -4.18 4.58
CA TRP A 100 5.44 -5.39 5.37
C TRP A 100 4.03 -5.89 5.66
N LEU A 101 3.90 -7.22 5.63
CA LEU A 101 2.73 -7.96 6.09
C LEU A 101 3.19 -8.79 7.28
N ALA A 102 3.15 -8.17 8.46
CA ALA A 102 3.80 -8.66 9.66
C ALA A 102 2.83 -9.50 10.49
N TYR A 103 3.11 -10.79 10.67
CA TYR A 103 2.33 -11.65 11.57
C TYR A 103 2.70 -11.33 13.02
N TYR A 104 1.73 -10.86 13.78
CA TYR A 104 1.88 -10.51 15.19
C TYR A 104 0.72 -11.11 16.00
N VAL A 105 1.07 -12.01 16.91
CA VAL A 105 0.18 -12.72 17.85
C VAL A 105 -0.86 -13.63 17.20
N ASP A 106 -1.84 -13.04 16.51
CA ASP A 106 -3.03 -13.72 15.97
C ASP A 106 -3.48 -13.20 14.60
N ARG A 107 -2.81 -12.18 14.06
CA ARG A 107 -3.17 -11.51 12.80
C ARG A 107 -1.95 -11.03 12.05
N PHE A 108 -2.11 -10.81 10.76
CA PHE A 108 -1.19 -9.97 10.00
C PHE A 108 -1.54 -8.51 10.21
N GLN A 109 -0.54 -7.64 10.26
CA GLN A 109 -0.68 -6.20 10.17
C GLN A 109 0.01 -5.71 8.91
N LEU A 110 -0.67 -4.85 8.15
CA LEU A 110 -0.08 -4.14 7.03
C LEU A 110 0.66 -2.92 7.57
N ILE A 111 1.96 -2.84 7.28
CA ILE A 111 2.81 -1.72 7.67
C ILE A 111 3.17 -0.93 6.42
N ARG A 112 2.97 0.39 6.46
CA ARG A 112 3.39 1.31 5.39
C ARG A 112 4.82 1.79 5.59
N ASN A 113 5.46 2.28 4.54
CA ASN A 113 6.86 2.71 4.60
C ASN A 113 7.08 3.82 5.64
N ASN A 114 6.16 4.79 5.72
CA ASN A 114 6.18 5.88 6.69
C ASN A 114 5.76 5.50 8.12
N GLU A 115 5.39 4.24 8.36
CA GLU A 115 4.99 3.72 9.68
C GLU A 115 6.08 2.90 10.35
N ILE A 116 7.20 2.66 9.66
CA ILE A 116 8.33 1.94 10.23
C ILE A 116 8.94 2.78 11.37
N VAL A 117 9.13 2.16 12.52
CA VAL A 117 9.88 2.73 13.64
C VAL A 117 11.33 2.29 13.49
N ASP A 118 12.18 3.21 13.01
CA ASP A 118 13.57 2.95 12.64
C ASP A 118 14.59 3.25 13.76
N LYS A 119 14.12 3.58 14.97
CA LYS A 119 14.97 3.95 16.11
C LYS A 119 16.10 2.95 16.39
N ASN A 120 15.82 1.65 16.25
CA ASN A 120 16.79 0.57 16.46
C ASN A 120 17.07 -0.22 15.18
N ILE A 121 16.99 0.40 14.00
CA ILE A 121 17.12 -0.30 12.72
C ILE A 121 18.44 -1.08 12.60
N GLY A 122 19.52 -0.62 13.26
CA GLY A 122 20.80 -1.32 13.31
C GLY A 122 20.77 -2.68 14.05
N GLU A 123 19.75 -2.91 14.89
CA GLU A 123 19.52 -4.19 15.58
C GLU A 123 18.70 -5.17 14.72
N ALA A 124 18.04 -4.69 13.66
CA ALA A 124 17.31 -5.54 12.74
C ALA A 124 18.28 -6.36 11.86
N LEU A 125 17.83 -7.56 11.49
CA LEU A 125 18.57 -8.37 10.51
C LEU A 125 18.74 -7.57 9.21
N PRO A 126 19.89 -7.68 8.50
CA PRO A 126 20.20 -6.85 7.33
C PRO A 126 19.08 -6.80 6.28
N GLN A 127 18.40 -7.92 6.06
CA GLN A 127 17.28 -8.05 5.12
C GLN A 127 15.99 -7.29 5.51
N TYR A 128 15.88 -6.84 6.76
CA TYR A 128 14.73 -6.09 7.29
C TYR A 128 15.05 -4.62 7.56
N GLN A 129 16.32 -4.22 7.41
CA GLN A 129 16.74 -2.83 7.61
C GLN A 129 16.20 -1.90 6.53
N ASN A 130 15.99 -2.41 5.32
CA ASN A 130 15.49 -1.64 4.19
C ASN A 130 14.31 -2.36 3.55
N PRO A 131 13.11 -1.76 3.53
CA PRO A 131 11.97 -2.36 2.85
C PRO A 131 12.18 -2.38 1.33
N SER A 132 11.77 -3.48 0.69
CA SER A 132 11.79 -3.59 -0.77
C SER A 132 11.00 -2.47 -1.43
N TRP A 133 11.48 -1.92 -2.55
CA TRP A 133 10.77 -0.92 -3.37
C TRP A 133 9.66 -1.49 -4.25
N PHE A 134 9.58 -2.83 -4.34
CA PHE A 134 8.61 -3.50 -5.17
C PHE A 134 7.37 -3.89 -4.34
N LYS A 135 7.19 -5.19 -4.10
CA LYS A 135 6.02 -5.73 -3.41
C LYS A 135 6.27 -5.83 -1.91
N PRO A 136 5.20 -5.75 -1.08
CA PRO A 136 5.33 -6.01 0.34
C PRO A 136 5.77 -7.44 0.61
N GLN A 137 6.50 -7.62 1.70
CA GLN A 137 7.04 -8.92 2.12
C GLN A 137 6.38 -9.39 3.41
N TYR A 138 6.24 -10.71 3.57
CA TYR A 138 5.72 -11.30 4.80
C TYR A 138 6.85 -11.51 5.80
N VAL A 139 6.59 -11.18 7.05
CA VAL A 139 7.50 -11.38 8.17
C VAL A 139 6.74 -11.87 9.39
N GLY A 140 7.41 -12.61 10.27
CA GLY A 140 6.93 -12.85 11.63
C GLY A 140 7.45 -11.77 12.57
N VAL A 141 6.75 -11.55 13.68
CA VAL A 141 7.15 -10.62 14.74
C VAL A 141 7.30 -11.40 16.05
N GLU A 142 8.45 -11.27 16.69
CA GLU A 142 8.71 -11.85 18.01
C GLU A 142 8.63 -10.79 19.12
N PHE A 143 8.24 -11.20 20.32
CA PHE A 143 8.29 -10.33 21.49
C PHE A 143 9.73 -10.13 21.95
N ALA A 144 9.99 -9.00 22.60
CA ALA A 144 11.20 -8.83 23.39
C ALA A 144 11.29 -9.96 24.45
N GLN A 145 12.51 -10.50 24.61
CA GLN A 145 12.80 -11.47 25.67
C GLN A 145 12.81 -10.80 27.05
N ASP A 146 13.24 -9.54 27.10
CA ASP A 146 13.21 -8.73 28.30
C ASP A 146 11.77 -8.31 28.67
N LYS A 147 11.40 -8.52 29.93
CA LYS A 147 10.05 -8.27 30.44
C LYS A 147 9.72 -6.77 30.48
N GLN A 148 10.68 -5.92 30.81
CA GLN A 148 10.46 -4.48 30.88
C GLN A 148 10.20 -3.94 29.48
N ILE A 149 11.04 -4.30 28.51
CA ILE A 149 10.87 -3.89 27.11
C ILE A 149 9.50 -4.36 26.57
N ARG A 150 9.09 -5.58 26.91
CA ARG A 150 7.79 -6.11 26.50
C ARG A 150 6.61 -5.32 27.10
N ASN A 151 6.73 -4.87 28.35
CA ASN A 151 5.71 -4.03 28.98
C ASN A 151 5.67 -2.65 28.30
N ASP A 152 6.82 -2.05 28.03
CA ASP A 152 6.94 -0.76 27.37
C ASP A 152 6.35 -0.81 25.94
N ASP A 153 6.61 -1.90 25.21
CA ASP A 153 6.01 -2.20 23.91
C ASP A 153 4.48 -2.25 23.99
N MET A 154 3.93 -2.94 25.00
CA MET A 154 2.48 -3.01 25.22
C MET A 154 1.89 -1.63 25.56
N PHE A 155 2.57 -0.84 26.40
CA PHE A 155 2.14 0.53 26.71
C PHE A 155 2.17 1.43 25.47
N ALA A 156 3.20 1.33 24.64
CA ALA A 156 3.31 2.08 23.39
C ALA A 156 2.20 1.71 22.40
N GLU A 157 1.82 0.44 22.32
CA GLU A 157 0.72 -0.03 21.47
C GLU A 157 -0.64 0.48 21.96
N VAL A 158 -0.91 0.41 23.28
CA VAL A 158 -2.19 0.81 23.87
C VAL A 158 -2.36 2.33 23.91
N LEU A 159 -1.33 3.08 24.29
CA LEU A 159 -1.42 4.54 24.50
C LEU A 159 -0.99 5.33 23.27
N GLY A 160 0.05 4.87 22.57
CA GLY A 160 0.64 5.55 21.43
C GLY A 160 0.18 5.02 20.07
N GLY A 161 -0.54 3.90 20.03
CA GLY A 161 -0.93 3.22 18.80
C GLY A 161 0.25 2.63 18.02
N ILE A 162 1.43 2.52 18.64
CA ILE A 162 2.65 2.00 18.00
C ILE A 162 2.74 0.51 18.24
N SER A 163 2.43 -0.29 17.23
CA SER A 163 2.50 -1.75 17.34
C SER A 163 3.94 -2.24 17.29
N VAL A 164 4.24 -3.34 17.97
CA VAL A 164 5.52 -4.07 17.84
C VAL A 164 5.75 -4.48 16.39
N ALA A 165 4.68 -4.72 15.63
CA ALA A 165 4.73 -5.02 14.21
C ALA A 165 5.31 -3.89 13.35
N GLN A 166 5.50 -2.67 13.87
CA GLN A 166 6.14 -1.56 13.16
C GLN A 166 7.66 -1.49 13.38
N LYS A 167 8.23 -2.38 14.22
CA LYS A 167 9.62 -2.37 14.65
C LYS A 167 10.44 -3.46 13.95
N PRO A 168 11.27 -3.13 12.94
CA PRO A 168 11.98 -4.14 12.15
C PRO A 168 12.98 -4.98 12.96
N GLU A 169 13.48 -4.49 14.09
CA GLU A 169 14.32 -5.25 15.01
C GLU A 169 13.61 -6.44 15.65
N ARG A 170 12.27 -6.50 15.54
CA ARG A 170 11.44 -7.63 15.99
C ARG A 170 11.11 -8.61 14.87
N TYR A 171 11.52 -8.34 13.64
CA TYR A 171 11.16 -9.17 12.50
C TYR A 171 12.00 -10.44 12.44
N VAL A 172 11.32 -11.53 12.15
CA VAL A 172 11.90 -12.85 11.91
C VAL A 172 11.33 -13.44 10.62
N PRO A 173 12.03 -14.42 9.99
CA PRO A 173 11.44 -15.16 8.89
C PRO A 173 10.08 -15.74 9.27
N LEU A 174 9.11 -15.70 8.35
CA LEU A 174 7.74 -16.14 8.61
C LEU A 174 7.68 -17.60 9.11
N ASP A 175 8.62 -18.44 8.68
CA ASP A 175 8.73 -19.83 9.12
C ASP A 175 8.90 -19.99 10.63
N LYS A 176 9.50 -19.00 11.33
CA LYS A 176 9.63 -19.04 12.79
C LYS A 176 8.29 -18.92 13.52
N VAL A 177 7.30 -18.27 12.90
CA VAL A 177 5.95 -18.08 13.46
C VAL A 177 4.92 -19.04 12.86
N LYS A 178 5.34 -19.98 12.00
CA LYS A 178 4.49 -20.97 11.33
C LYS A 178 3.57 -21.71 12.30
N ASN A 179 4.11 -22.23 13.41
CA ASN A 179 3.32 -22.94 14.43
C ASN A 179 2.23 -22.04 15.06
N GLN A 180 2.49 -20.73 15.18
CA GLN A 180 1.51 -19.79 15.70
C GLN A 180 0.40 -19.54 14.68
N ILE A 181 0.76 -19.35 13.40
CA ILE A 181 -0.18 -19.22 12.29
C ILE A 181 -1.11 -20.44 12.26
N GLN A 182 -0.58 -21.66 12.31
CA GLN A 182 -1.38 -22.89 12.28
C GLN A 182 -2.36 -22.96 13.46
N LYS A 183 -1.92 -22.61 14.67
CA LYS A 183 -2.76 -22.62 15.88
C LYS A 183 -3.85 -21.55 15.87
N ARG A 184 -3.56 -20.38 15.31
CA ARG A 184 -4.49 -19.22 15.30
C ARG A 184 -5.36 -19.14 14.04
N ALA A 185 -5.07 -19.95 13.02
CA ALA A 185 -5.85 -19.97 11.79
C ALA A 185 -7.30 -20.38 12.03
N GLN A 186 -8.21 -19.53 11.55
CA GLN A 186 -9.65 -19.60 11.72
C GLN A 186 -10.33 -20.37 10.58
N SER A 187 -11.47 -21.00 10.86
CA SER A 187 -12.27 -21.71 9.84
C SER A 187 -12.77 -20.75 8.78
N LEU A 188 -12.63 -21.11 7.50
CA LEU A 188 -13.14 -20.33 6.36
C LEU A 188 -14.65 -20.07 6.45
N GLU A 189 -15.41 -20.95 7.08
CA GLU A 189 -16.86 -20.79 7.27
C GLU A 189 -17.20 -19.52 8.06
N THR A 190 -16.34 -19.10 8.98
CA THR A 190 -16.52 -17.89 9.78
C THR A 190 -16.58 -16.63 8.94
N LEU A 191 -15.97 -16.62 7.74
CA LEU A 191 -16.04 -15.46 6.82
C LEU A 191 -17.48 -15.16 6.38
N ASN A 192 -18.36 -16.17 6.34
CA ASN A 192 -19.78 -15.97 6.00
C ASN A 192 -20.55 -15.17 7.04
N LYS A 193 -19.99 -14.94 8.25
CA LYS A 193 -20.59 -14.10 9.28
C LYS A 193 -20.42 -12.60 8.98
N PHE A 194 -19.39 -12.24 8.22
CA PHE A 194 -18.96 -10.85 8.00
C PHE A 194 -19.05 -10.44 6.52
N ASN A 195 -19.36 -11.39 5.64
CA ASN A 195 -19.37 -11.20 4.20
C ASN A 195 -20.60 -11.87 3.58
N ASP A 196 -20.99 -11.37 2.40
CA ASP A 196 -21.96 -12.05 1.55
C ASP A 196 -21.48 -13.46 1.16
N LYS A 197 -22.36 -14.46 1.32
CA LYS A 197 -22.01 -15.88 1.11
C LYS A 197 -21.58 -16.19 -0.32
N ILE A 198 -22.22 -15.55 -1.31
CA ILE A 198 -21.91 -15.75 -2.73
C ILE A 198 -20.50 -15.23 -3.02
N SER A 199 -20.16 -14.07 -2.45
CA SER A 199 -18.83 -13.46 -2.56
C SER A 199 -17.74 -14.31 -1.91
N VAL A 200 -18.01 -14.89 -0.74
CA VAL A 200 -17.09 -15.84 -0.08
C VAL A 200 -16.86 -17.06 -0.96
N GLN A 201 -17.94 -17.72 -1.41
CA GLN A 201 -17.83 -18.93 -2.23
C GLN A 201 -17.05 -18.68 -3.52
N LYS A 202 -17.37 -17.59 -4.24
CA LYS A 202 -16.67 -17.19 -5.47
C LYS A 202 -15.18 -16.92 -5.25
N THR A 203 -14.83 -16.33 -4.11
CA THR A 203 -13.43 -16.04 -3.77
C THR A 203 -12.68 -17.31 -3.41
N LEU A 204 -13.26 -18.16 -2.56
CA LEU A 204 -12.61 -19.41 -2.12
C LEU A 204 -12.45 -20.41 -3.27
N SER A 205 -13.35 -20.45 -4.26
CA SER A 205 -13.19 -21.32 -5.44
C SER A 205 -11.96 -21.00 -6.28
N GLN A 206 -11.42 -19.79 -6.19
CA GLN A 206 -10.17 -19.41 -6.89
C GLN A 206 -8.92 -19.92 -6.16
N TYR A 207 -9.05 -20.32 -4.89
CA TYR A 207 -7.94 -20.69 -4.01
C TYR A 207 -8.23 -22.01 -3.28
N PRO A 208 -8.39 -23.14 -3.99
CA PRO A 208 -8.74 -24.44 -3.41
C PRO A 208 -7.71 -24.97 -2.38
N GLN A 209 -6.48 -24.45 -2.41
CA GLN A 209 -5.40 -24.79 -1.49
C GLN A 209 -5.54 -24.12 -0.10
N ALA A 210 -6.42 -23.13 0.05
CA ALA A 210 -6.68 -22.47 1.32
C ALA A 210 -7.61 -23.34 2.18
N THR A 211 -7.20 -23.63 3.42
CA THR A 211 -7.99 -24.44 4.36
C THR A 211 -8.40 -23.66 5.62
N ALA A 212 -7.84 -22.46 5.81
CA ALA A 212 -8.18 -21.56 6.90
C ALA A 212 -7.83 -20.11 6.51
N PHE A 213 -8.09 -19.17 7.41
CA PHE A 213 -7.65 -17.80 7.24
C PHE A 213 -7.03 -17.20 8.50
N ILE A 214 -6.24 -16.15 8.31
CA ILE A 214 -5.75 -15.25 9.34
C ILE A 214 -6.22 -13.84 8.98
N PRO A 215 -6.73 -13.05 9.93
CA PRO A 215 -7.08 -11.67 9.67
C PRO A 215 -5.88 -10.81 9.24
N LEU A 216 -6.10 -9.83 8.37
CA LEU A 216 -5.15 -8.77 8.03
C LEU A 216 -5.71 -7.44 8.50
N LYS A 217 -5.11 -6.86 9.54
CA LYS A 217 -5.39 -5.49 9.95
C LYS A 217 -4.71 -4.52 8.98
N ALA A 218 -5.45 -3.55 8.46
CA ALA A 218 -4.95 -2.53 7.54
C ALA A 218 -5.45 -1.14 7.93
N ASN A 219 -4.97 -0.10 7.25
CA ASN A 219 -5.23 1.28 7.66
C ASN A 219 -6.67 1.74 7.38
N SER A 220 -7.25 1.30 6.26
CA SER A 220 -8.58 1.73 5.83
C SER A 220 -9.60 0.60 5.94
N ILE A 221 -9.30 -0.56 5.36
CA ILE A 221 -10.23 -1.69 5.36
C ILE A 221 -9.46 -2.97 5.64
N ASP A 222 -9.81 -3.66 6.74
CA ASP A 222 -9.21 -4.93 7.14
C ASP A 222 -9.55 -6.05 6.16
N MET A 223 -8.57 -6.87 5.83
CA MET A 223 -8.64 -7.89 4.78
C MET A 223 -8.45 -9.29 5.36
N THR A 224 -8.53 -10.30 4.51
CA THR A 224 -8.34 -11.71 4.90
C THR A 224 -7.10 -12.28 4.24
N VAL A 225 -6.21 -12.91 5.02
CA VAL A 225 -5.11 -13.73 4.49
C VAL A 225 -5.56 -15.18 4.49
N LEU A 226 -5.82 -15.74 3.31
CA LEU A 226 -6.06 -17.16 3.13
C LEU A 226 -4.76 -17.93 3.37
N VAL A 227 -4.83 -19.01 4.14
CA VAL A 227 -3.69 -19.85 4.48
C VAL A 227 -4.01 -21.33 4.28
N ASN A 228 -2.97 -22.12 4.00
CA ASN A 228 -3.06 -23.56 4.17
C ASN A 228 -2.69 -23.88 5.63
N LYS A 229 -3.66 -24.32 6.43
CA LYS A 229 -3.50 -24.54 7.87
C LYS A 229 -2.51 -25.66 8.18
N GLU A 230 -2.44 -26.72 7.38
CA GLU A 230 -1.52 -27.82 7.62
C GLU A 230 -0.08 -27.39 7.34
N LYS A 231 0.14 -26.62 6.27
CA LYS A 231 1.46 -26.11 5.91
C LYS A 231 1.85 -24.81 6.61
N GLY A 232 0.90 -24.11 7.24
CA GLY A 232 1.13 -22.78 7.83
C GLY A 232 1.60 -21.73 6.80
N GLU A 233 1.26 -21.92 5.53
CA GLU A 233 1.72 -21.11 4.41
C GLU A 233 0.63 -20.12 3.97
N VAL A 234 1.05 -18.92 3.58
CA VAL A 234 0.16 -17.91 3.01
C VAL A 234 -0.18 -18.28 1.57
N VAL A 235 -1.47 -18.31 1.27
CA VAL A 235 -2.00 -18.58 -0.06
C VAL A 235 -2.23 -17.28 -0.82
N LYS A 236 -3.05 -16.38 -0.24
CA LYS A 236 -3.43 -15.13 -0.90
C LYS A 236 -4.09 -14.15 0.09
N ILE A 237 -3.88 -12.86 -0.10
CA ILE A 237 -4.72 -11.82 0.51
C ILE A 237 -5.93 -11.57 -0.38
N VAL A 238 -7.12 -11.64 0.20
CA VAL A 238 -8.39 -11.48 -0.49
C VAL A 238 -9.23 -10.35 0.12
N ASP A 239 -10.09 -9.78 -0.72
CA ASP A 239 -11.00 -8.69 -0.38
C ASP A 239 -12.25 -9.21 0.36
N LEU A 240 -12.02 -9.88 1.49
CA LEU A 240 -13.04 -10.37 2.42
C LEU A 240 -12.74 -9.84 3.82
N ARG A 241 -13.80 -9.57 4.60
CA ARG A 241 -13.71 -9.07 5.96
C ARG A 241 -13.50 -10.20 6.97
N PRO A 242 -12.48 -10.12 7.83
CA PRO A 242 -12.23 -11.12 8.85
C PRO A 242 -13.09 -10.94 10.12
N TRP A 243 -13.74 -9.78 10.26
CA TRP A 243 -14.62 -9.37 11.36
C TRP A 243 -15.55 -8.23 10.90
N ASN A 244 -16.49 -7.82 11.78
CA ASN A 244 -17.33 -6.63 11.60
C ASN A 244 -16.55 -5.33 11.82
#